data_AF-A0AAE0JUZ9-F1
#
_entry.id   AF-A0AAE0JUZ9-F1
#
_cell.length_a   1.000
_cell.length_b   1.000
_cell.length_c   1.000
_cell.angle_alpha   90.00
_cell.angle_beta   90.00
_cell.angle_gamma   90.00
#
_symmetry.space_group_name_H-M   'P 1'
#
loop_
_entity.id
_entity.type
_entity.pdbx_description
1 polymer ?
#
loop_
_entity_poly.entity_id
_entity_poly.type
_entity_poly.pdbx_seq_one_letter_code
_entity_poly.pdbx_strand_id
1 'polypeptide(L)'
;MAAASPPERRRVLLDVLGTLREQSDNTTKGFVALGRNSDNTTKAIDTLLGHSEHFADVGALQNQDILASIQDLRDDLGKQIQDQSQKIQGLRDDLGKQGQALRDGLGKQGEQIQGLRNDLGKQGEQIQGLRNDLGKQGEQIQGLRNDLGKQGEQIQGLRNDLGKQGQDLNKQIQALREQIQALRDDLGKQGEQIQGLRNDLGKQGQDLNKQIQALRDGLGKQIQDLRDDLGQLRQQIQGLRDDQQALRDDLTQRFDALEHRQSNFEIAFANRYRYGDNGGNILQPLVDIRDGGNIPNFPQTNAQLFRANTATLNPILHALGIQLPRNTLLGDKREAIAQGLTCLDENEEEVGKKQLGD
;
A
#
# COMPACT_ATOMS: atom_id res chain seq x y z
N MET A 1 183.35 -32.08 167.08
CA MET A 1 183.01 -31.24 168.25
C MET A 1 181.50 -31.24 168.40
N ALA A 2 181.01 -31.34 169.64
CA ALA A 2 179.62 -31.48 170.09
C ALA A 2 178.98 -32.86 169.83
N ALA A 3 178.80 -33.61 170.92
CA ALA A 3 178.01 -34.83 170.99
C ALA A 3 176.54 -34.52 170.66
N ALA A 4 175.98 -35.22 169.67
CA ALA A 4 174.54 -35.34 169.41
C ALA A 4 174.22 -36.82 169.22
N SER A 5 173.19 -37.30 169.91
CA SER A 5 172.94 -38.71 170.18
C SER A 5 172.24 -39.45 169.02
N PRO A 6 172.39 -40.80 168.96
CA PRO A 6 171.89 -41.65 167.87
C PRO A 6 170.38 -41.65 167.49
N PRO A 7 169.40 -41.19 168.29
CA PRO A 7 167.98 -41.31 167.91
C PRO A 7 167.47 -40.32 166.85
N GLU A 8 168.07 -39.13 166.69
CA GLU A 8 167.43 -38.04 165.92
C GLU A 8 167.71 -38.06 164.40
N ARG A 9 168.86 -38.60 163.96
CA ARG A 9 169.19 -38.70 162.51
C ARG A 9 168.32 -39.70 161.74
N ARG A 10 167.70 -40.67 162.43
CA ARG A 10 166.79 -41.65 161.83
C ARG A 10 165.44 -41.05 161.46
N ARG A 11 165.06 -39.93 162.09
CA ARG A 11 163.77 -39.25 161.86
C ARG A 11 163.78 -38.42 160.58
N VAL A 12 164.89 -37.75 160.26
CA VAL A 12 165.02 -36.90 159.05
C VAL A 12 165.03 -37.74 157.76
N LEU A 13 165.63 -38.93 157.79
CA LEU A 13 165.73 -39.80 156.62
C LEU A 13 164.40 -40.48 156.24
N LEU A 14 163.51 -40.68 157.23
CA LEU A 14 162.17 -41.22 156.99
C LEU A 14 161.21 -40.19 156.38
N ASP A 15 161.40 -38.90 156.69
CA ASP A 15 160.55 -37.82 156.19
C ASP A 15 160.77 -37.55 154.68
N VAL A 16 162.05 -37.55 154.25
CA VAL A 16 162.40 -37.32 152.82
C VAL A 16 161.90 -38.46 151.92
N LEU A 17 161.97 -39.71 152.39
CA LEU A 17 161.44 -40.86 151.65
C LEU A 17 159.91 -40.87 151.56
N GLY A 18 159.22 -40.27 152.54
CA GLY A 18 157.78 -40.03 152.47
C GLY A 18 157.40 -39.06 151.34
N THR A 19 158.11 -37.93 151.25
CA THR A 19 157.80 -36.90 150.24
C THR A 19 158.04 -37.34 148.79
N LEU A 20 159.07 -38.14 148.51
CA LEU A 20 159.34 -38.61 147.14
C LEU A 20 158.34 -39.66 146.67
N ARG A 21 157.79 -40.47 147.58
CA ARG A 21 156.74 -41.44 147.25
C ARG A 21 155.44 -40.76 146.85
N GLU A 22 155.12 -39.66 147.51
CA GLU A 22 153.91 -38.87 147.26
C GLU A 22 153.96 -38.15 145.90
N GLN A 23 155.14 -37.68 145.46
CA GLN A 23 155.32 -37.11 144.12
C GLN A 23 155.16 -38.13 142.99
N SER A 24 155.63 -39.36 143.18
CA SER A 24 155.47 -40.44 142.19
C SER A 24 153.98 -40.79 141.98
N ASP A 25 153.21 -40.86 143.07
CA ASP A 25 151.78 -41.19 143.00
C ASP A 25 150.98 -40.05 142.34
N ASN A 26 151.34 -38.78 142.58
CA ASN A 26 150.69 -37.65 141.91
C ASN A 26 150.99 -37.57 140.41
N THR A 27 152.21 -37.92 139.99
CA THR A 27 152.59 -37.89 138.57
C THR A 27 151.84 -38.97 137.77
N THR A 28 151.68 -40.16 138.37
CA THR A 28 150.95 -41.27 137.75
C THR A 28 149.45 -40.96 137.62
N LYS A 29 148.85 -40.31 138.62
CA LYS A 29 147.46 -39.84 138.56
C LYS A 29 147.26 -38.79 137.47
N GLY A 30 148.25 -37.92 137.22
CA GLY A 30 148.22 -36.93 136.14
C GLY A 30 148.18 -37.55 134.74
N PHE A 31 148.98 -38.58 134.47
CA PHE A 31 148.98 -39.28 133.17
C PHE A 31 147.68 -40.03 132.89
N VAL A 32 147.08 -40.66 133.91
CA VAL A 32 145.78 -41.35 133.76
C VAL A 32 144.64 -40.36 133.47
N ALA A 33 144.67 -39.16 134.07
CA ALA A 33 143.70 -38.11 133.80
C ALA A 33 143.82 -37.57 132.36
N LEU A 34 145.04 -37.41 131.84
CA LEU A 34 145.28 -37.01 130.46
C LEU A 34 144.79 -38.05 129.45
N GLY A 35 145.01 -39.35 129.72
CA GLY A 35 144.48 -40.44 128.89
C GLY A 35 142.95 -40.42 128.82
N ARG A 36 142.28 -40.26 129.96
CA ARG A 36 140.80 -40.13 130.00
C ARG A 36 140.29 -38.90 129.27
N ASN A 37 141.02 -37.78 129.31
CA ASN A 37 140.61 -36.57 128.60
C ASN A 37 140.75 -36.77 127.08
N SER A 38 141.83 -37.42 126.63
CA SER A 38 142.02 -37.78 125.22
C SER A 38 140.88 -38.66 124.71
N ASP A 39 140.52 -39.72 125.43
CA ASP A 39 139.44 -40.63 125.03
C ASP A 39 138.07 -39.93 124.96
N ASN A 40 137.80 -39.03 125.90
CA ASN A 40 136.58 -38.21 125.88
C ASN A 40 136.57 -37.22 124.70
N THR A 41 137.74 -36.67 124.33
CA THR A 41 137.87 -35.76 123.19
C THR A 41 137.63 -36.52 121.88
N THR A 42 138.20 -37.72 121.73
CA THR A 42 137.98 -38.57 120.56
C THR A 42 136.51 -38.97 120.41
N LYS A 43 135.85 -39.38 121.51
CA LYS A 43 134.40 -39.66 121.48
C LYS A 43 133.57 -38.43 121.09
N ALA A 44 133.93 -37.25 121.58
CA ALA A 44 133.22 -36.01 121.21
C ALA A 44 133.35 -35.71 119.70
N ILE A 45 134.53 -35.95 119.12
CA ILE A 45 134.77 -35.77 117.68
C ILE A 45 133.95 -36.77 116.86
N ASP A 46 133.96 -38.07 117.20
CA ASP A 46 133.15 -39.08 116.49
C ASP A 46 131.66 -38.75 116.55
N THR A 47 131.18 -38.28 117.71
CA THR A 47 129.77 -37.88 117.88
C THR A 47 129.43 -36.66 117.01
N LEU A 48 130.32 -35.68 116.91
CA LEU A 48 130.11 -34.49 116.07
C LEU A 48 130.16 -34.81 114.57
N LEU A 49 131.02 -35.73 114.15
CA LEU A 49 131.09 -36.19 112.76
C LEU A 49 129.78 -36.89 112.36
N GLY A 50 129.28 -37.80 113.21
CA GLY A 50 128.00 -38.46 113.00
C GLY A 50 126.81 -37.49 112.95
N HIS A 51 126.82 -36.44 113.77
CA HIS A 51 125.84 -35.36 113.64
C HIS A 51 125.96 -34.62 112.31
N SER A 52 127.18 -34.30 111.84
CA SER A 52 127.39 -33.57 110.58
C SER A 52 126.92 -34.35 109.35
N GLU A 53 127.12 -35.68 109.33
CA GLU A 53 126.64 -36.56 108.26
C GLU A 53 125.11 -36.66 108.27
N HIS A 54 124.50 -36.81 109.45
CA HIS A 54 123.04 -36.79 109.59
C HIS A 54 122.42 -35.44 109.17
N PHE A 55 123.08 -34.31 109.46
CA PHE A 55 122.60 -32.98 109.01
C PHE A 55 122.68 -32.82 107.49
N ALA A 56 123.72 -33.37 106.84
CA ALA A 56 123.85 -33.34 105.39
C ALA A 56 122.78 -34.21 104.69
N ASP A 57 122.54 -35.42 105.19
CA ASP A 57 121.52 -36.32 104.64
C ASP A 57 120.09 -35.77 104.83
N VAL A 58 119.78 -35.23 106.01
CA VAL A 58 118.47 -34.59 106.27
C VAL A 58 118.27 -33.38 105.36
N GLY A 59 119.31 -32.55 105.15
CA GLY A 59 119.25 -31.41 104.24
C GLY A 59 119.10 -31.80 102.76
N ALA A 60 119.76 -32.88 102.33
CA ALA A 60 119.65 -33.39 100.96
C ALA A 60 118.25 -33.95 100.68
N LEU A 61 117.70 -34.76 101.61
CA LEU A 61 116.35 -35.32 101.50
C LEU A 61 115.27 -34.22 101.52
N GLN A 62 115.37 -33.25 102.44
CA GLN A 62 114.41 -32.12 102.49
C GLN A 62 114.42 -31.27 101.21
N ASN A 63 115.61 -30.99 100.65
CA ASN A 63 115.70 -30.24 99.40
C ASN A 63 115.14 -31.04 98.22
N GLN A 64 115.28 -32.36 98.21
CA GLN A 64 114.70 -33.24 97.19
C GLN A 64 113.17 -33.28 97.26
N ASP A 65 112.59 -33.34 98.47
CA ASP A 65 111.14 -33.30 98.68
C ASP A 65 110.53 -31.94 98.28
N ILE A 66 111.22 -30.84 98.58
CA ILE A 66 110.81 -29.49 98.16
C ILE A 66 110.83 -29.36 96.63
N LEU A 67 111.88 -29.87 95.98
CA LEU A 67 111.99 -29.83 94.52
C LEU A 67 110.91 -30.70 93.85
N ALA A 68 110.61 -31.88 94.39
CA ALA A 68 109.50 -32.71 93.93
C ALA A 68 108.16 -31.99 94.07
N SER A 69 107.91 -31.36 95.22
CA SER A 69 106.69 -30.57 95.46
C SER A 69 106.54 -29.39 94.49
N ILE A 70 107.65 -28.73 94.14
CA ILE A 70 107.68 -27.64 93.15
C ILE A 70 107.39 -28.18 91.73
N GLN A 71 107.89 -29.38 91.40
CA GLN A 71 107.62 -30.03 90.11
C GLN A 71 106.15 -30.42 90.01
N ASP A 72 105.57 -31.03 91.04
CA ASP A 72 104.15 -31.40 91.07
C ASP A 72 103.25 -30.15 90.93
N LEU A 73 103.55 -29.09 91.67
CA LEU A 73 102.82 -27.81 91.54
C LEU A 73 102.95 -27.20 90.14
N ARG A 74 104.12 -27.28 89.52
CA ARG A 74 104.34 -26.80 88.15
C ARG A 74 103.52 -27.61 87.15
N ASP A 75 103.49 -28.92 87.30
CA ASP A 75 102.76 -29.82 86.41
C ASP A 75 101.25 -29.66 86.56
N ASP A 76 100.75 -29.51 87.79
CA ASP A 76 99.34 -29.21 88.07
C ASP A 76 98.94 -27.84 87.50
N LEU A 77 99.77 -26.81 87.70
CA LEU A 77 99.50 -25.50 87.11
C LEU A 77 99.59 -25.55 85.58
N GLY A 78 100.52 -26.33 85.04
CA GLY A 78 100.65 -26.60 83.60
C GLY A 78 99.39 -27.24 83.02
N LYS A 79 98.84 -28.25 83.69
CA LYS A 79 97.55 -28.87 83.33
C LYS A 79 96.39 -27.89 83.42
N GLN A 80 96.30 -27.10 84.49
CA GLN A 80 95.24 -26.08 84.63
C GLN A 80 95.30 -25.04 83.51
N ILE A 81 96.49 -24.55 83.17
CA ILE A 81 96.69 -23.60 82.07
C ILE A 81 96.28 -24.25 80.74
N GLN A 82 96.65 -25.51 80.51
CA GLN A 82 96.28 -26.26 79.31
C GLN A 82 94.77 -26.44 79.20
N ASP A 83 94.09 -26.84 80.28
CA ASP A 83 92.64 -27.01 80.34
C ASP A 83 91.89 -25.69 80.11
N GLN A 84 92.37 -24.60 80.71
CA GLN A 84 91.81 -23.26 80.50
C GLN A 84 92.03 -22.80 79.06
N SER A 85 93.20 -23.03 78.49
CA SER A 85 93.50 -22.69 77.08
C SER A 85 92.58 -23.46 76.13
N GLN A 86 92.33 -24.74 76.39
CA GLN A 86 91.35 -25.54 75.62
C GLN A 86 89.92 -25.02 75.78
N LYS A 87 89.50 -24.65 77.00
CA LYS A 87 88.17 -24.03 77.22
C LYS A 87 88.02 -22.71 76.49
N ILE A 88 89.04 -21.85 76.52
CA ILE A 88 89.05 -20.57 75.79
C ILE A 88 88.97 -20.81 74.28
N GLN A 89 89.72 -21.79 73.77
CA GLN A 89 89.67 -22.15 72.35
C GLN A 89 88.27 -22.65 71.95
N GLY A 90 87.65 -23.53 72.75
CA GLY A 90 86.28 -24.00 72.52
C GLY A 90 85.26 -22.87 72.52
N LEU A 91 85.33 -21.95 73.49
CA LEU A 91 84.46 -20.77 73.55
C LEU A 91 84.64 -19.85 72.34
N ARG A 92 85.89 -19.66 71.88
CA ARG A 92 86.19 -18.88 70.67
C ARG A 92 85.59 -19.53 69.42
N ASP A 93 85.72 -20.84 69.29
CA ASP A 93 85.18 -21.59 68.15
C ASP A 93 83.65 -21.55 68.16
N ASP A 94 83.01 -21.71 69.32
CA ASP A 94 81.56 -21.63 69.47
C ASP A 94 81.03 -20.21 69.18
N LEU A 95 81.71 -19.18 69.67
CA LEU A 95 81.38 -17.78 69.36
C LEU A 95 81.56 -17.50 67.86
N GLY A 96 82.60 -18.06 67.24
CA GLY A 96 82.83 -17.99 65.79
C GLY A 96 81.68 -18.62 65.00
N LYS A 97 81.26 -19.83 65.38
CA LYS A 97 80.11 -20.53 64.78
C LYS A 97 78.81 -19.75 64.95
N GLN A 98 78.56 -19.22 66.15
CA GLN A 98 77.37 -18.37 66.40
C GLN A 98 77.39 -17.09 65.57
N GLY A 99 78.55 -16.43 65.48
CA GLY A 99 78.74 -15.23 64.65
C GLY A 99 78.52 -15.51 63.16
N GLN A 100 78.98 -16.65 62.67
CA GLN A 100 78.75 -17.09 61.30
C GLN A 100 77.26 -17.41 61.05
N ALA A 101 76.63 -18.18 61.94
CA ALA A 101 75.21 -18.52 61.84
C ALA A 101 74.30 -17.28 61.86
N LEU A 102 74.61 -16.28 62.69
CA LEU A 102 73.91 -15.00 62.70
C LEU A 102 74.10 -14.24 61.39
N ARG A 103 75.32 -14.23 60.84
CA ARG A 103 75.62 -13.55 59.56
C ARG A 103 74.87 -14.20 58.40
N ASP A 104 74.84 -15.53 58.35
CA ASP A 104 74.10 -16.28 57.34
C ASP A 104 72.58 -16.09 57.49
N GLY A 105 72.08 -16.06 58.74
CA GLY A 105 70.67 -15.80 59.04
C GLY A 105 70.22 -14.40 58.59
N LEU A 106 71.02 -13.38 58.90
CA LEU A 106 70.78 -12.01 58.45
C LEU A 106 70.88 -11.89 56.92
N GLY A 107 71.82 -12.59 56.28
CA GLY A 107 71.92 -12.66 54.82
C GLY A 107 70.65 -13.20 54.17
N LYS A 108 70.16 -14.36 54.64
CA LYS A 108 68.91 -14.98 54.17
C LYS A 108 67.69 -14.08 54.38
N GLN A 109 67.60 -13.41 55.54
CA GLN A 109 66.52 -12.44 55.80
C GLN A 109 66.61 -11.24 54.86
N GLY A 110 67.82 -10.75 54.57
CA GLY A 110 68.04 -9.68 53.60
C GLY A 110 67.55 -10.05 52.20
N GLU A 111 67.87 -11.25 51.71
CA GLU A 111 67.39 -11.78 50.43
C GLU A 111 65.86 -11.90 50.40
N GLN A 112 65.24 -12.41 51.47
CA GLN A 112 63.78 -12.49 51.58
C GLN A 112 63.11 -11.11 51.54
N ILE A 113 63.65 -10.13 52.27
CA ILE A 113 63.15 -8.74 52.26
C ILE A 113 63.27 -8.14 50.86
N GLN A 114 64.37 -8.40 50.15
CA GLN A 114 64.57 -7.91 48.80
C GLN A 114 63.59 -8.56 47.80
N GLY A 115 63.33 -9.86 47.95
CA GLY A 115 62.29 -10.56 47.20
C GLY A 115 60.90 -9.96 47.41
N LEU A 116 60.49 -9.78 48.67
CA LEU A 116 59.21 -9.17 49.02
C LEU A 116 59.07 -7.74 48.48
N ARG A 117 60.13 -6.93 48.51
CA ARG A 117 60.12 -5.57 47.91
C ARG A 117 59.87 -5.61 46.41
N ASN A 118 60.51 -6.54 45.70
CA ASN A 118 60.32 -6.70 44.27
C ASN A 118 58.89 -7.14 43.93
N ASP A 119 58.33 -8.09 44.70
CA ASP A 119 56.96 -8.56 44.51
C ASP A 119 55.94 -7.46 44.81
N LEU A 120 56.17 -6.66 45.85
CA LEU A 120 55.33 -5.50 46.17
C LEU A 120 55.37 -4.45 45.04
N GLY A 121 56.54 -4.23 44.45
CA GLY A 121 56.71 -3.35 43.28
C GLY A 121 55.89 -3.83 42.07
N LYS A 122 56.01 -5.11 41.72
CA LYS A 122 55.24 -5.73 40.62
C LYS A 122 53.73 -5.65 40.87
N GLN A 123 53.28 -5.90 42.10
CA GLN A 123 51.87 -5.76 42.46
C GLN A 123 51.40 -4.31 42.34
N GLY A 124 52.23 -3.34 42.73
CA GLY A 124 51.95 -1.91 42.55
C GLY A 124 51.73 -1.54 41.07
N GLU A 125 52.61 -2.00 40.18
CA GLU A 125 52.49 -1.80 38.74
C GLU A 125 51.21 -2.45 38.17
N GLN A 126 50.89 -3.67 38.60
CA GLN A 126 49.64 -4.35 38.20
C GLN A 126 48.40 -3.59 38.64
N ILE A 127 48.37 -3.10 39.89
CA ILE A 127 47.25 -2.29 40.41
C ILE A 127 47.11 -0.99 39.61
N GLN A 128 48.22 -0.35 39.24
CA GLN A 128 48.19 0.85 38.42
C GLN A 128 47.65 0.58 37.01
N GLY A 129 48.06 -0.55 36.40
CA GLY A 129 47.50 -1.01 35.13
C GLY A 129 45.99 -1.22 35.19
N LEU A 130 45.51 -1.96 36.19
CA LEU A 130 44.08 -2.20 36.38
C LEU A 130 43.28 -0.92 36.59
N ARG A 131 43.82 0.06 37.34
CA ARG A 131 43.17 1.37 37.51
C ARG A 131 43.02 2.13 36.20
N ASN A 132 44.04 2.09 35.35
CA ASN A 132 43.98 2.73 34.03
C ASN A 132 42.95 2.05 33.12
N ASP A 133 42.89 0.72 33.14
CA ASP A 133 41.91 -0.04 32.34
C ASP A 133 40.48 0.20 32.82
N LEU A 134 40.25 0.25 34.13
CA LEU A 134 38.96 0.65 34.72
C LEU A 134 38.55 2.07 34.30
N GLY A 135 39.51 3.00 34.26
CA GLY A 135 39.27 4.36 33.77
C GLY A 135 38.80 4.37 32.31
N LYS A 136 39.53 3.68 31.42
CA LYS A 136 39.16 3.56 30.00
C LYS A 136 37.80 2.89 29.80
N GLN A 137 37.50 1.84 30.55
CA GLN A 137 36.18 1.19 30.51
C GLN A 137 35.08 2.13 30.99
N GLY A 138 35.34 2.94 32.03
CA GLY A 138 34.41 3.97 32.49
C GLY A 138 34.08 5.01 31.41
N GLU A 139 35.10 5.49 30.69
CA GLU A 139 34.92 6.40 29.55
C GLU A 139 34.12 5.77 28.41
N GLN A 140 34.41 4.50 28.06
CA GLN A 140 33.66 3.76 27.05
C GLN A 140 32.18 3.60 27.43
N ILE A 141 31.90 3.26 28.69
CA ILE A 141 30.52 3.13 29.20
C ILE A 141 29.80 4.48 29.13
N GLN A 142 30.45 5.59 29.47
CA GLN A 142 29.87 6.93 29.30
C GLN A 142 29.57 7.25 27.84
N GLY A 143 30.49 6.93 26.93
CA GLY A 143 30.29 7.09 25.49
C GLY A 143 29.05 6.34 25.00
N LEU A 144 28.95 5.05 25.34
CA LEU A 144 27.81 4.20 24.98
C LEU A 144 26.48 4.72 25.57
N ARG A 145 26.48 5.24 26.80
CA ARG A 145 25.28 5.85 27.40
C ARG A 145 24.83 7.09 26.63
N ASN A 146 25.76 7.94 26.22
CA ASN A 146 25.46 9.14 25.44
C ASN A 146 24.90 8.77 24.05
N ASP A 147 25.50 7.77 23.39
CA ASP A 147 25.03 7.31 22.09
C ASP A 147 23.64 6.68 22.17
N LEU A 148 23.39 5.88 23.22
CA LEU A 148 22.05 5.32 23.48
C LEU A 148 21.02 6.42 23.71
N GLY A 149 21.38 7.49 24.43
CA GLY A 149 20.53 8.67 24.63
C GLY A 149 20.17 9.35 23.31
N LYS A 150 21.17 9.63 22.46
CA LYS A 150 20.97 10.22 21.12
C LYS A 150 20.10 9.35 20.22
N GLN A 151 20.31 8.02 20.24
CA GLN A 151 19.48 7.09 19.49
C GLN A 151 18.04 7.08 20.00
N GLY A 152 17.83 7.17 21.32
CA GLY A 152 16.51 7.31 21.92
C GLY A 152 15.76 8.55 21.42
N GLU A 153 16.44 9.71 21.39
CA GLU A 153 15.88 10.96 20.85
C GLU A 153 15.55 10.85 19.35
N GLN A 154 16.44 10.25 18.56
CA GLN A 154 16.20 10.00 17.13
C GLN A 154 14.98 9.12 16.89
N ILE A 155 14.84 8.02 17.65
CA ILE A 155 13.68 7.12 17.56
C ILE A 155 12.39 7.87 17.93
N GLN A 156 12.43 8.73 18.95
CA GLN A 156 11.27 9.53 19.34
C GLN A 156 10.89 10.54 18.25
N GLY A 157 11.88 11.19 17.61
CA GLY A 157 11.68 12.06 16.46
C GLY A 157 11.00 11.33 15.30
N LEU A 158 11.55 10.19 14.88
CA LEU A 158 10.99 9.37 13.81
C LEU A 158 9.56 8.90 14.11
N ARG A 159 9.26 8.52 15.36
CA ARG A 159 7.89 8.15 15.76
C ARG A 159 6.91 9.32 15.61
N ASN A 160 7.32 10.53 16.00
CA ASN A 160 6.50 11.72 15.87
C ASN A 160 6.24 12.07 14.40
N ASP A 161 7.27 12.01 13.56
CA ASP A 161 7.17 12.30 12.13
C ASP A 161 6.27 11.29 11.41
N LEU A 162 6.44 9.99 11.73
CA LEU A 162 5.57 8.94 11.19
C LEU A 162 4.12 9.11 11.64
N GLY A 163 3.90 9.53 12.89
CA GLY A 163 2.57 9.86 13.42
C GLY A 163 1.91 11.02 12.66
N LYS A 164 2.65 12.10 12.41
CA LYS A 164 2.18 13.26 11.62
C LYS A 164 1.86 12.86 10.19
N GLN A 165 2.77 12.15 9.51
CA GLN A 165 2.54 11.65 8.15
C GLN A 165 1.30 10.75 8.08
N GLY A 166 1.09 9.86 9.06
CA GLY A 166 -0.09 9.02 9.14
C GLY A 166 -1.40 9.82 9.28
N GLN A 167 -1.39 10.89 10.09
CA GLN A 167 -2.55 11.78 10.22
C GLN A 167 -2.83 12.56 8.94
N ASP A 168 -1.80 13.08 8.28
CA ASP A 168 -1.95 13.84 7.04
C ASP A 168 -2.45 12.96 5.89
N LEU A 169 -1.92 11.73 5.75
CA LEU A 169 -2.42 10.76 4.79
C LEU A 169 -3.89 10.41 5.05
N ASN A 170 -4.29 10.21 6.30
CA ASN A 170 -5.69 9.94 6.65
C ASN A 170 -6.62 11.10 6.26
N LYS A 171 -6.20 12.35 6.50
CA LYS A 171 -6.95 13.54 6.06
C LYS A 171 -7.08 13.60 4.55
N GLN A 172 -6.00 13.34 3.80
CA GLN A 172 -6.04 13.31 2.35
C GLN A 172 -6.97 12.22 1.80
N ILE A 173 -6.92 11.02 2.39
CA ILE A 173 -7.82 9.91 2.02
C ILE A 173 -9.28 10.29 2.28
N GLN A 174 -9.58 10.93 3.42
CA GLN A 174 -10.93 11.37 3.72
C GLN A 174 -11.42 12.43 2.72
N ALA A 175 -10.59 13.45 2.44
CA ALA A 175 -10.93 14.49 1.46
C ALA A 175 -11.17 13.91 0.06
N LEU A 176 -10.35 12.94 -0.38
CA LEU A 176 -10.55 12.26 -1.66
C LEU A 176 -11.85 11.44 -1.69
N ARG A 177 -12.22 10.78 -0.59
CA ARG A 177 -13.50 10.06 -0.48
C ARG A 177 -14.69 11.01 -0.61
N GLU A 178 -14.63 12.16 0.05
CA GLU A 178 -15.67 13.19 -0.04
C GLU A 178 -15.79 13.75 -1.47
N GLN A 179 -14.67 14.02 -2.15
CA GLN A 179 -14.67 14.44 -3.55
C GLN A 179 -15.26 13.38 -4.50
N ILE A 180 -14.89 12.10 -4.32
CA ILE A 180 -15.45 11.00 -5.11
C ILE A 180 -16.97 10.89 -4.90
N GLN A 181 -17.44 11.06 -3.66
CA GLN A 181 -18.87 11.01 -3.38
C GLN A 181 -19.61 12.17 -4.06
N ALA A 182 -19.09 13.40 -3.96
CA ALA A 182 -19.67 14.56 -4.63
C ALA A 182 -19.75 14.36 -6.16
N LEU A 183 -18.69 13.84 -6.78
CA LEU A 183 -18.69 13.54 -8.21
C LEU A 183 -19.71 12.45 -8.60
N ARG A 184 -19.91 11.43 -7.75
CA ARG A 184 -20.96 10.42 -7.99
C ARG A 184 -22.35 11.01 -7.92
N ASP A 185 -22.60 11.88 -6.95
CA ASP A 185 -23.91 12.54 -6.80
C ASP A 185 -24.20 13.46 -7.98
N ASP A 186 -23.21 14.22 -8.45
CA ASP A 186 -23.34 15.08 -9.62
C ASP A 186 -23.54 14.29 -10.90
N LEU A 187 -22.83 13.17 -11.08
CA LEU A 187 -23.05 12.26 -12.20
C LEU A 187 -24.47 11.66 -12.17
N GLY A 188 -24.97 11.32 -10.98
CA GLY A 188 -26.35 10.86 -10.78
C GLY A 188 -27.37 11.90 -11.24
N LYS A 189 -27.23 13.16 -10.79
CA LYS A 189 -28.10 14.28 -11.20
C LYS A 189 -28.04 14.52 -12.71
N GLN A 190 -26.86 14.48 -13.32
CA GLN A 190 -26.70 14.61 -14.76
C GLN A 190 -27.39 13.45 -15.51
N GLY A 191 -27.29 12.22 -14.99
CA GLY A 191 -28.01 11.06 -15.53
C GLY A 191 -29.52 11.27 -15.54
N GLU A 192 -30.09 11.76 -14.43
CA GLU A 192 -31.52 12.08 -14.32
C GLU A 192 -31.94 13.18 -15.30
N GLN A 193 -31.14 14.25 -15.43
CA GLN A 193 -31.39 15.32 -16.39
C GLN A 193 -31.40 14.83 -17.83
N ILE A 194 -30.43 13.98 -18.21
CA ILE A 194 -30.38 13.38 -19.55
C ILE A 194 -31.61 12.50 -19.80
N GLN A 195 -32.04 11.72 -18.81
CA GLN A 195 -33.24 10.90 -18.92
C GLN A 195 -34.50 11.77 -19.09
N GLY A 196 -34.60 12.87 -18.34
CA GLY A 196 -35.67 13.87 -18.50
C GLY A 196 -35.72 14.43 -19.91
N LEU A 197 -34.59 14.93 -20.42
CA LEU A 197 -34.49 15.47 -21.78
C LEU A 197 -34.84 14.45 -22.85
N ARG A 198 -34.44 13.18 -22.70
CA ARG A 198 -34.82 12.11 -23.62
C ARG A 198 -36.33 11.87 -23.64
N ASN A 199 -36.97 11.88 -22.48
CA ASN A 199 -38.42 11.71 -22.38
C ASN A 199 -39.17 12.88 -23.02
N ASP A 200 -38.72 14.11 -22.78
CA ASP A 200 -39.31 15.31 -23.35
C ASP A 200 -39.17 15.35 -24.87
N LEU A 201 -37.98 15.01 -25.39
CA LEU A 201 -37.75 14.89 -26.83
C LEU A 201 -38.65 13.80 -27.45
N GLY A 202 -38.83 12.67 -26.77
CA GLY A 202 -39.74 11.61 -27.18
C GLY A 202 -41.20 12.07 -27.27
N LYS A 203 -41.68 12.80 -26.26
CA LYS A 203 -43.02 13.40 -26.26
C LYS A 203 -43.19 14.41 -27.39
N GLN A 204 -42.24 15.33 -27.54
CA GLN A 204 -42.26 16.32 -28.64
C GLN A 204 -42.31 15.64 -30.01
N GLY A 205 -41.53 14.57 -30.21
CA GLY A 205 -41.56 13.79 -31.46
C GLY A 205 -42.93 13.13 -31.72
N GLN A 206 -43.58 12.59 -30.69
CA GLN A 206 -44.94 12.03 -30.81
C GLN A 206 -45.97 13.11 -31.14
N ASP A 207 -45.90 14.27 -30.48
CA ASP A 207 -46.82 15.37 -30.70
C ASP A 207 -46.67 15.96 -32.12
N LEU A 208 -45.42 16.16 -32.58
CA LEU A 208 -45.14 16.56 -33.95
C LEU A 208 -45.71 15.56 -34.96
N ASN A 209 -45.54 14.26 -34.74
CA ASN A 209 -46.11 13.24 -35.63
C ASN A 209 -47.64 13.28 -35.67
N LYS A 210 -48.31 13.49 -34.53
CA LYS A 210 -49.77 13.66 -34.48
C LYS A 210 -50.22 14.90 -35.25
N GLN A 211 -49.52 16.02 -35.11
CA GLN A 211 -49.83 17.25 -35.84
C GLN A 211 -49.66 17.05 -37.36
N ILE A 212 -48.58 16.39 -37.79
CA ILE A 212 -48.35 16.07 -39.20
C ILE A 212 -49.45 15.16 -39.76
N GLN A 213 -49.86 14.13 -39.01
CA GLN A 213 -50.96 13.24 -39.40
C GLN A 213 -52.27 14.02 -39.53
N ALA A 214 -52.64 14.82 -38.52
CA ALA A 214 -53.86 15.62 -38.56
C ALA A 214 -53.89 16.59 -39.75
N LEU A 215 -52.76 17.24 -40.06
CA LEU A 215 -52.65 18.11 -41.24
C LEU A 215 -52.78 17.32 -42.54
N ARG A 216 -52.13 16.16 -42.66
CA ARG A 216 -52.24 15.29 -43.85
C ARG A 216 -53.66 14.82 -44.07
N ASP A 217 -54.34 14.36 -43.02
CA ASP A 217 -55.71 13.87 -43.09
C ASP A 217 -56.69 15.00 -43.43
N GLY A 218 -56.51 16.18 -42.80
CA GLY A 218 -57.32 17.37 -43.07
C GLY A 218 -57.19 17.86 -44.50
N LEU A 219 -55.96 17.98 -45.01
CA LEU A 219 -55.70 18.34 -46.42
C LEU A 219 -56.21 17.27 -47.38
N GLY A 220 -56.04 16.00 -47.05
CA GLY A 220 -56.53 14.88 -47.84
C GLY A 220 -58.05 14.93 -48.01
N LYS A 221 -58.78 15.23 -46.94
CA LYS A 221 -60.23 15.41 -46.98
C LYS A 221 -60.64 16.60 -47.84
N GLN A 222 -60.00 17.77 -47.65
CA GLN A 222 -60.30 18.95 -48.47
C GLN A 222 -60.07 18.73 -49.96
N ILE A 223 -59.00 18.02 -50.34
CA ILE A 223 -58.73 17.66 -51.74
C ILE A 223 -59.82 16.73 -52.29
N GLN A 224 -60.28 15.77 -51.49
CA GLN A 224 -61.33 14.85 -51.89
C GLN A 224 -62.67 15.58 -52.07
N ASP A 225 -63.05 16.42 -51.11
CA ASP A 225 -64.26 17.25 -51.18
C ASP A 225 -64.25 18.13 -52.46
N LEU A 226 -63.12 18.81 -52.74
CA LEU A 226 -62.96 19.61 -53.96
C LEU A 226 -63.03 18.78 -55.25
N ARG A 227 -62.51 17.54 -55.23
CA ARG A 227 -62.58 16.63 -56.39
C ARG A 227 -64.03 16.22 -56.63
N ASP A 228 -64.79 15.95 -55.58
CA ASP A 228 -66.19 15.55 -55.66
C ASP A 228 -67.05 16.73 -56.15
N ASP A 229 -66.86 17.93 -55.62
CA ASP A 229 -67.51 19.17 -56.09
C ASP A 229 -67.23 19.43 -57.58
N LEU A 230 -65.96 19.28 -58.00
CA LEU A 230 -65.57 19.44 -59.40
C LEU A 230 -66.21 18.37 -60.29
N GLY A 231 -66.37 17.15 -59.78
CA GLY A 231 -67.11 16.07 -60.45
C GLY A 231 -68.58 16.40 -60.65
N GLN A 232 -69.24 16.90 -59.60
CA GLN A 232 -70.65 17.33 -59.67
C GLN A 232 -70.83 18.49 -60.66
N LEU A 233 -69.94 19.49 -60.63
CA LEU A 233 -70.00 20.62 -61.56
C LEU A 233 -69.83 20.16 -63.01
N ARG A 234 -68.95 19.19 -63.29
CA ARG A 234 -68.81 18.59 -64.63
C ARG A 234 -70.10 17.90 -65.08
N GLN A 235 -70.78 17.18 -64.20
CA GLN A 235 -72.05 16.53 -64.51
C GLN A 235 -73.15 17.57 -64.80
N GLN A 236 -73.23 18.64 -63.99
CA GLN A 236 -74.17 19.74 -64.23
C GLN A 236 -73.93 20.43 -65.58
N ILE A 237 -72.66 20.70 -65.92
CA ILE A 237 -72.31 21.27 -67.24
C ILE A 237 -72.70 20.32 -68.37
N GLN A 238 -72.53 19.01 -68.20
CA GLN A 238 -72.95 18.04 -69.21
C GLN A 238 -74.47 18.03 -69.37
N GLY A 239 -75.22 18.01 -68.27
CA GLY A 239 -76.68 18.09 -68.30
C GLY A 239 -77.19 19.35 -69.01
N LEU A 240 -76.62 20.52 -68.69
CA LEU A 240 -76.97 21.76 -69.37
C LEU A 240 -76.64 21.75 -70.87
N ARG A 241 -75.58 21.05 -71.30
CA ARG A 241 -75.27 20.87 -72.73
C ARG A 241 -76.28 19.97 -73.41
N ASP A 242 -76.69 18.89 -72.74
CA ASP A 242 -77.69 17.97 -73.25
C ASP A 242 -79.04 18.68 -73.38
N ASP A 243 -79.45 19.47 -72.37
CA ASP A 243 -80.65 20.32 -72.41
C ASP A 243 -80.58 21.36 -73.53
N GLN A 244 -79.42 22.01 -73.72
CA GLN A 244 -79.21 22.97 -74.80
C GLN A 244 -79.33 22.30 -76.18
N GLN A 245 -78.82 21.07 -76.33
CA GLN A 245 -78.94 20.30 -77.56
C GLN A 245 -80.39 19.92 -77.82
N ALA A 246 -81.10 19.41 -76.80
CA ALA A 246 -82.51 19.05 -76.90
C ALA A 246 -83.37 20.27 -77.29
N LEU A 247 -83.13 21.44 -76.71
CA LEU A 247 -83.83 22.66 -77.07
C LEU A 247 -83.54 23.11 -78.51
N ARG A 248 -82.30 22.97 -78.98
CA ARG A 248 -81.94 23.25 -80.39
C ARG A 248 -82.66 22.29 -81.33
N ASP A 249 -82.75 21.02 -80.97
CA ASP A 249 -83.43 19.99 -81.76
C ASP A 249 -84.95 20.26 -81.81
N ASP A 250 -85.60 20.60 -80.68
CA ASP A 250 -87.02 20.98 -80.62
C ASP A 250 -87.32 22.23 -81.46
N LEU A 251 -86.48 23.28 -81.33
CA LEU A 251 -86.63 24.49 -82.14
C LEU A 251 -86.51 24.18 -83.63
N THR A 252 -85.55 23.34 -84.03
CA THR A 252 -85.37 22.92 -85.42
C THR A 252 -86.61 22.19 -85.93
N GLN A 253 -87.12 21.22 -85.16
CA GLN A 253 -88.35 20.49 -85.52
C GLN A 253 -89.57 21.41 -85.65
N ARG A 254 -89.72 22.39 -84.75
CA ARG A 254 -90.80 23.39 -84.85
C ARG A 254 -90.66 24.30 -86.07
N PHE A 255 -89.43 24.71 -86.41
CA PHE A 255 -89.17 25.47 -87.63
C PHE A 255 -89.54 24.66 -88.86
N ASP A 256 -89.10 23.41 -88.97
CA ASP A 256 -89.45 22.51 -90.08
C ASP A 256 -90.98 22.34 -90.17
N ALA A 257 -91.67 22.14 -89.04
CA ALA A 257 -93.12 22.01 -88.99
C ALA A 257 -93.85 23.30 -89.43
N LEU A 258 -93.32 24.47 -89.07
CA LEU A 258 -93.86 25.77 -89.50
C LEU A 258 -93.63 26.00 -91.00
N GLU A 259 -92.44 25.68 -91.53
CA GLU A 259 -92.17 25.73 -92.97
C GLU A 259 -93.10 24.80 -93.74
N HIS A 260 -93.30 23.57 -93.25
CA HIS A 260 -94.28 22.64 -93.81
C HIS A 260 -95.71 23.19 -93.76
N ARG A 261 -96.15 23.78 -92.63
CA ARG A 261 -97.50 24.36 -92.52
C ARG A 261 -97.69 25.57 -93.44
N GLN A 262 -96.66 26.43 -93.56
CA GLN A 262 -96.69 27.55 -94.48
C GLN A 262 -96.82 27.06 -95.94
N SER A 263 -95.99 26.09 -96.35
CA SER A 263 -96.07 25.48 -97.68
C SER A 263 -97.45 24.88 -97.95
N ASN A 264 -98.01 24.14 -97.00
CA ASN A 264 -99.35 23.57 -97.10
C ASN A 264 -100.43 24.66 -97.25
N PHE A 265 -100.32 25.77 -96.53
CA PHE A 265 -101.24 26.90 -96.65
C PHE A 265 -101.17 27.56 -98.04
N GLU A 266 -99.95 27.79 -98.56
CA GLU A 266 -99.74 28.32 -99.90
C GLU A 266 -100.34 27.40 -100.99
N ILE A 267 -100.18 26.07 -100.85
CA ILE A 267 -100.77 25.07 -101.76
C ILE A 267 -102.30 25.04 -101.66
N ALA A 268 -102.85 25.04 -100.44
CA ALA A 268 -104.29 25.04 -100.22
C ALA A 268 -104.95 26.31 -100.81
N PHE A 269 -104.30 27.47 -100.64
CA PHE A 269 -104.71 28.72 -101.26
C PHE A 269 -104.69 28.61 -102.79
N ALA A 270 -103.61 28.12 -103.38
CA ALA A 270 -103.52 27.93 -104.84
C ALA A 270 -104.61 26.99 -105.39
N ASN A 271 -104.91 25.90 -104.70
CA ASN A 271 -105.94 24.95 -105.09
C ASN A 271 -107.35 25.56 -105.08
N ARG A 272 -107.65 26.46 -104.13
CA ARG A 272 -108.95 27.16 -104.07
C ARG A 272 -109.24 27.95 -105.34
N TYR A 273 -108.26 28.68 -105.89
CA TYR A 273 -108.45 29.46 -107.11
C TYR A 273 -108.55 28.61 -108.39
N ARG A 274 -108.03 27.38 -108.37
CA ARG A 274 -108.15 26.45 -109.51
C ARG A 274 -109.57 25.86 -109.65
N TYR A 275 -110.40 25.94 -108.62
CA TYR A 275 -111.76 25.37 -108.58
C TYR A 275 -112.89 26.42 -108.60
N GLY A 276 -112.58 27.70 -108.88
CA GLY A 276 -113.54 28.81 -108.87
C GLY A 276 -114.07 29.22 -110.25
N ASP A 277 -115.41 29.23 -110.38
CA ASP A 277 -116.29 30.03 -111.27
C ASP A 277 -116.09 30.06 -112.79
N ASN A 278 -115.48 29.03 -113.39
CA ASN A 278 -115.44 28.86 -114.85
C ASN A 278 -116.57 27.95 -115.36
N GLY A 279 -117.81 28.43 -115.35
CA GLY A 279 -118.86 27.95 -116.28
C GLY A 279 -119.01 26.42 -116.42
N GLY A 280 -119.09 25.70 -115.30
CA GLY A 280 -119.76 24.39 -115.18
C GLY A 280 -119.10 23.12 -115.73
N ASN A 281 -118.06 23.14 -116.58
CA ASN A 281 -117.63 21.89 -117.28
C ASN A 281 -116.13 21.51 -117.31
N ILE A 282 -115.17 22.38 -116.95
CA ILE A 282 -113.72 22.05 -116.97
C ILE A 282 -113.13 22.20 -115.57
N LEU A 283 -112.37 21.20 -115.11
CA LEU A 283 -111.67 21.16 -113.84
C LEU A 283 -110.15 21.23 -114.06
N GLN A 284 -109.48 22.17 -113.38
CA GLN A 284 -108.02 22.22 -113.38
C GLN A 284 -107.46 21.21 -112.36
N PRO A 285 -106.33 20.55 -112.66
CA PRO A 285 -105.68 19.66 -111.70
C PRO A 285 -105.29 20.43 -110.45
N LEU A 286 -105.68 19.91 -109.29
CA LEU A 286 -105.16 20.39 -108.01
C LEU A 286 -103.68 20.01 -107.87
N VAL A 287 -103.03 20.60 -106.87
CA VAL A 287 -101.62 20.43 -106.55
C VAL A 287 -101.49 19.52 -105.32
N ASP A 288 -100.52 18.61 -105.34
CA ASP A 288 -100.16 17.69 -104.25
C ASP A 288 -99.52 18.49 -103.10
N ILE A 289 -100.01 18.28 -101.89
CA ILE A 289 -99.60 19.00 -100.68
C ILE A 289 -98.16 18.69 -100.27
N ARG A 290 -97.56 17.62 -100.79
CA ARG A 290 -96.22 17.15 -100.36
C ARG A 290 -95.08 17.71 -101.21
N ASP A 291 -95.31 17.91 -102.50
CA ASP A 291 -94.26 18.33 -103.44
C ASP A 291 -94.62 19.58 -104.27
N GLY A 292 -95.83 20.10 -104.14
CA GLY A 292 -96.27 21.28 -104.90
C GLY A 292 -96.49 21.01 -106.40
N GLY A 293 -96.48 19.74 -106.84
CA GLY A 293 -96.72 19.32 -108.23
C GLY A 293 -98.20 19.09 -108.55
N ASN A 294 -98.58 19.14 -109.83
CA ASN A 294 -99.96 18.82 -110.23
C ASN A 294 -100.30 17.35 -109.91
N ILE A 295 -101.48 17.11 -109.33
CA ILE A 295 -101.96 15.76 -109.03
C ILE A 295 -102.15 14.99 -110.34
N PRO A 296 -101.44 13.87 -110.53
CA PRO A 296 -101.52 13.09 -111.76
C PRO A 296 -102.91 12.47 -111.95
N ASN A 297 -103.36 12.40 -113.20
CA ASN A 297 -104.65 11.81 -113.59
C ASN A 297 -105.90 12.46 -112.92
N PHE A 298 -105.82 13.74 -112.53
CA PHE A 298 -106.97 14.47 -112.01
C PHE A 298 -108.08 14.59 -113.07
N PRO A 299 -109.36 14.33 -112.74
CA PRO A 299 -110.48 14.48 -113.67
C PRO A 299 -110.54 15.88 -114.28
N GLN A 300 -110.66 15.96 -115.60
CA GLN A 300 -110.65 17.23 -116.33
C GLN A 300 -112.03 17.88 -116.43
N THR A 301 -113.10 17.18 -116.04
CA THR A 301 -114.48 17.67 -116.07
C THR A 301 -115.28 17.17 -114.87
N ASN A 302 -116.35 17.88 -114.50
CA ASN A 302 -117.27 17.46 -113.44
C ASN A 302 -117.84 16.06 -113.70
N ALA A 303 -118.21 15.75 -114.94
CA ALA A 303 -118.72 14.44 -115.33
C ALA A 303 -117.70 13.31 -115.11
N GLN A 304 -116.40 13.57 -115.34
CA GLN A 304 -115.34 12.60 -115.06
C GLN A 304 -115.16 12.40 -113.56
N LEU A 305 -115.21 13.47 -112.76
CA LEU A 305 -115.15 13.38 -111.29
C LEU A 305 -116.34 12.58 -110.72
N PHE A 306 -117.56 12.83 -111.20
CA PHE A 306 -118.77 12.09 -110.82
C PHE A 306 -118.82 10.65 -111.34
N ARG A 307 -117.94 10.25 -112.25
CA ARG A 307 -117.79 8.85 -112.70
C ARG A 307 -116.57 8.16 -112.10
N ALA A 308 -115.63 8.93 -111.54
CA ALA A 308 -114.42 8.40 -110.93
C ALA A 308 -114.76 7.44 -109.79
N ASN A 309 -114.02 6.34 -109.74
CA ASN A 309 -114.15 5.29 -108.73
C ASN A 309 -113.13 5.48 -107.60
N THR A 310 -113.20 4.65 -106.56
CA THR A 310 -112.26 4.69 -105.42
C THR A 310 -110.78 4.62 -105.84
N ALA A 311 -110.44 3.87 -106.89
CA ALA A 311 -109.07 3.75 -107.37
C ALA A 311 -108.53 5.06 -107.98
N THR A 312 -109.42 5.90 -108.51
CA THR A 312 -109.06 7.24 -109.01
C THR A 312 -109.09 8.29 -107.90
N LEU A 313 -110.07 8.21 -107.00
CA LEU A 313 -110.30 9.23 -105.96
C LEU A 313 -109.33 9.13 -104.78
N ASN A 314 -108.94 7.92 -104.34
CA ASN A 314 -108.07 7.75 -103.17
C ASN A 314 -106.66 8.34 -103.36
N PRO A 315 -105.98 8.17 -104.52
CA PRO A 315 -104.68 8.82 -104.75
C PRO A 315 -104.78 10.35 -104.72
N ILE A 316 -105.87 10.92 -105.26
CA ILE A 316 -106.11 12.37 -105.24
C ILE A 316 -106.31 12.85 -103.80
N LEU A 317 -107.16 12.17 -103.02
CA LEU A 317 -107.38 12.47 -101.60
C LEU A 317 -106.08 12.38 -100.80
N HIS A 318 -105.26 11.35 -101.04
CA HIS A 318 -103.97 11.17 -100.40
C HIS A 318 -102.96 12.27 -100.78
N ALA A 319 -102.92 12.66 -102.06
CA ALA A 319 -102.10 13.77 -102.55
C ALA A 319 -102.55 15.13 -101.97
N LEU A 320 -103.82 15.27 -101.61
CA LEU A 320 -104.33 16.45 -100.91
C LEU A 320 -104.16 16.38 -99.39
N GLY A 321 -103.62 15.29 -98.85
CA GLY A 321 -103.52 15.08 -97.40
C GLY A 321 -104.87 14.83 -96.70
N ILE A 322 -105.94 14.59 -97.46
CA ILE A 322 -107.29 14.34 -96.94
C ILE A 322 -107.41 12.87 -96.53
N GLN A 323 -107.41 12.63 -95.22
CA GLN A 323 -107.64 11.29 -94.67
C GLN A 323 -109.13 11.07 -94.40
N LEU A 324 -109.74 10.15 -95.13
CA LEU A 324 -111.13 9.72 -94.92
C LEU A 324 -111.17 8.28 -94.36
N PRO A 325 -112.16 7.93 -93.52
CA PRO A 325 -112.40 6.55 -93.09
C PRO A 325 -112.47 5.56 -94.29
N ARG A 326 -112.00 4.32 -94.10
CA ARG A 326 -111.93 3.34 -95.21
C ARG A 326 -113.28 3.06 -95.89
N ASN A 327 -114.39 3.22 -95.16
CA ASN A 327 -115.75 2.94 -95.63
C ASN A 327 -116.52 4.17 -96.12
N THR A 328 -115.85 5.33 -96.29
CA THR A 328 -116.49 6.54 -96.81
C THR A 328 -117.07 6.30 -98.21
N LEU A 329 -118.33 6.71 -98.41
CA LEU A 329 -119.05 6.49 -99.66
C LEU A 329 -118.40 7.25 -100.81
N LEU A 330 -118.59 6.77 -102.05
CA LEU A 330 -118.03 7.45 -103.23
C LEU A 330 -118.53 8.88 -103.39
N GLY A 331 -119.79 9.14 -103.00
CA GLY A 331 -120.38 10.49 -102.98
C GLY A 331 -119.56 11.41 -102.11
N ASP A 332 -119.39 11.03 -100.84
CA ASP A 332 -118.61 11.76 -99.84
C ASP A 332 -117.14 11.93 -100.24
N LYS A 333 -116.52 10.97 -100.94
CA LYS A 333 -115.15 11.11 -101.48
C LYS A 333 -115.05 12.16 -102.59
N ARG A 334 -116.05 12.20 -103.48
CA ARG A 334 -116.12 13.20 -104.55
C ARG A 334 -116.44 14.58 -103.98
N GLU A 335 -117.35 14.60 -103.01
CA GLU A 335 -117.71 15.78 -102.25
C GLU A 335 -116.50 16.29 -101.47
N ALA A 336 -115.69 15.43 -100.84
CA ALA A 336 -114.44 15.84 -100.19
C ALA A 336 -113.38 16.37 -101.17
N ILE A 337 -113.36 15.94 -102.43
CA ILE A 337 -112.47 16.55 -103.45
C ILE A 337 -113.06 17.88 -103.97
N ALA A 338 -114.39 18.00 -104.03
CA ALA A 338 -115.10 19.20 -104.48
C ALA A 338 -115.21 20.29 -103.38
N GLN A 339 -115.31 19.89 -102.11
CA GLN A 339 -115.44 20.72 -100.90
C GLN A 339 -114.15 20.81 -100.10
N GLY A 340 -113.17 19.93 -100.35
CA GLY A 340 -111.86 19.92 -99.67
C GLY A 340 -111.00 21.17 -99.89
N LEU A 341 -111.61 22.25 -100.40
CA LEU A 341 -111.04 23.58 -100.61
C LEU A 341 -111.79 24.70 -99.85
N THR A 342 -112.81 24.37 -99.03
CA THR A 342 -113.55 25.34 -98.21
C THR A 342 -113.40 25.20 -96.69
N CYS A 343 -112.83 24.12 -96.14
CA CYS A 343 -112.61 24.02 -94.69
C CYS A 343 -111.30 24.71 -94.29
N LEU A 344 -111.37 26.02 -94.04
CA LEU A 344 -110.32 26.74 -93.31
C LEU A 344 -110.66 26.97 -91.83
N ASP A 345 -111.78 26.49 -91.28
CA ASP A 345 -112.29 27.09 -90.01
C ASP A 345 -112.63 26.18 -88.80
N GLU A 346 -112.44 24.85 -88.76
CA GLU A 346 -112.89 24.10 -87.54
C GLU A 346 -111.96 23.06 -86.90
N ASN A 347 -110.69 22.95 -87.27
CA ASN A 347 -109.74 22.07 -86.56
C ASN A 347 -108.43 22.75 -86.14
N GLU A 348 -108.47 24.07 -85.92
CA GLU A 348 -107.32 24.78 -85.33
C GLU A 348 -107.18 24.57 -83.81
N GLU A 349 -108.15 23.94 -83.13
CA GLU A 349 -108.16 23.87 -81.66
C GLU A 349 -107.74 22.50 -81.04
N GLU A 350 -107.79 21.39 -81.78
CA GLU A 350 -107.54 20.06 -81.17
C GLU A 350 -106.18 19.42 -81.47
N VAL A 351 -105.47 19.81 -82.53
CA VAL A 351 -104.15 19.21 -82.86
C VAL A 351 -103.01 19.89 -82.08
N GLY A 352 -103.17 21.16 -81.69
CA GLY A 352 -102.19 21.90 -80.89
C GLY A 352 -102.08 21.47 -79.42
N LYS A 353 -103.06 20.72 -78.88
CA LYS A 353 -103.04 20.26 -77.47
C LYS A 353 -102.42 18.88 -77.25
N LYS A 354 -102.13 18.11 -78.32
CA LYS A 354 -101.61 16.73 -78.19
C LYS A 354 -100.12 16.55 -78.49
N GLN A 355 -99.40 17.60 -78.89
CA GLN A 355 -97.94 17.52 -79.16
C GLN A 355 -97.10 18.44 -78.25
N LEU A 356 -97.69 18.97 -77.17
CA LEU A 356 -97.01 19.77 -76.14
C LEU A 356 -97.23 19.24 -74.71
N GLY A 357 -97.63 17.98 -74.59
CA GLY A 357 -97.62 17.26 -73.31
C GLY A 357 -96.47 16.27 -73.30
N ASP A 358 -95.30 16.71 -72.83
CA ASP A 358 -94.74 16.34 -71.53
C ASP A 358 -93.49 17.17 -71.25
#